data_AF-A0A1C4FWI5-F1
#
_entry.id   AF-A0A1C4FWI5-F1
#
_cell.length_a   1.000
_cell.length_b   1.000
_cell.length_c   1.000
_cell.angle_alpha   90.00
_cell.angle_beta   90.00
_cell.angle_gamma   90.00
#
_symmetry.space_group_name_H-M   'P 1'
#
loop_
_entity.id
_entity.type
_entity.pdbx_description
1 polymer ?
#
loop_
_entity_poly.entity_id
_entity_poly.type
_entity_poly.pdbx_seq_one_letter_code
_entity_poly.pdbx_strand_id
1 'polypeptide(L)'
;MYAPAMLIAFSKMFKKYGSVFKLSAGVYDLPMIGAERLDVLYLCSILQGREPATFICLEGPFLNYKDGFIHIIEPFNDDNIEWKVDFGVKSGLFDKAQNEFIDENNYNTAFYPADGLREVEFVFRRENIEAFENSQIEEADEDVTVTLDGCLEVIGSMLDALKNTPSKGKRWTQDALKNEMADRRSSLSTRSIDDYFLWLIKVINQLVNLATKTHFSLR
;
A
#
# COMPACT_ATOMS: atom_id res chain seq x y z
N MET A 1 -4.79 52.15 19.41
CA MET A 1 -3.74 52.24 18.37
C MET A 1 -2.82 51.05 18.58
N TYR A 2 -3.11 49.93 17.93
CA TYR A 2 -2.27 48.73 17.93
C TYR A 2 -2.17 48.26 16.47
N ALA A 3 -0.94 48.05 16.02
CA ALA A 3 -0.60 47.66 14.67
C ALA A 3 -1.10 46.23 14.36
N PRO A 4 -1.63 45.96 13.15
CA PRO A 4 -1.83 44.60 12.70
C PRO A 4 -0.46 44.02 12.33
N ALA A 5 -0.01 43.05 13.11
CA ALA A 5 1.13 42.22 12.78
C ALA A 5 0.80 41.39 11.53
N MET A 6 1.36 41.83 10.40
CA MET A 6 2.20 41.01 9.54
C MET A 6 1.71 39.55 9.36
N LEU A 7 0.60 39.37 8.63
CA LEU A 7 0.38 38.15 7.85
C LEU A 7 1.40 38.20 6.70
N ILE A 8 2.61 37.73 6.99
CA ILE A 8 3.65 37.52 5.99
C ILE A 8 3.07 36.57 4.95
N ALA A 9 2.87 37.11 3.76
CA ALA A 9 2.61 36.38 2.54
C ALA A 9 3.69 35.32 2.33
N PHE A 10 3.43 34.10 2.80
CA PHE A 10 4.12 32.89 2.37
C PHE A 10 3.23 32.10 1.42
N SER A 11 2.52 32.76 0.49
CA SER A 11 2.14 32.09 -0.75
C SER A 11 3.37 32.08 -1.66
N LYS A 12 4.38 31.26 -1.32
CA LYS A 12 5.18 30.68 -2.39
C LYS A 12 4.15 29.95 -3.26
N MET A 13 3.77 30.54 -4.39
CA MET A 13 2.95 29.85 -5.39
C MET A 13 3.63 28.53 -5.65
N PHE A 14 3.04 27.43 -5.17
CA PHE A 14 3.43 26.10 -5.59
C PHE A 14 3.16 26.03 -7.09
N LYS A 15 4.19 26.32 -7.89
CA LYS A 15 4.13 26.14 -9.33
C LYS A 15 4.27 24.66 -9.58
N LYS A 16 3.15 24.01 -9.85
CA LYS A 16 3.11 22.66 -10.43
C LYS A 16 3.49 22.82 -11.90
N TYR A 17 4.52 22.10 -12.32
CA TYR A 17 5.05 22.14 -13.68
C TYR A 17 4.62 20.89 -14.43
N GLY A 18 4.20 21.04 -15.69
CA GLY A 18 3.77 19.92 -16.53
C GLY A 18 2.51 20.20 -17.35
N SER A 19 2.27 19.38 -18.37
CA SER A 19 1.08 19.47 -19.20
C SER A 19 -0.16 18.91 -18.50
N VAL A 20 -1.31 19.55 -18.69
CA VAL A 20 -2.60 19.00 -18.27
C VAL A 20 -3.14 18.06 -19.35
N PHE A 21 -3.54 16.85 -18.97
CA PHE A 21 -4.07 15.85 -19.88
C PHE A 21 -5.10 14.95 -19.19
N LYS A 22 -5.87 14.22 -19.98
CA LYS A 22 -6.82 13.22 -19.47
C LYS A 22 -6.10 11.90 -19.23
N LEU A 23 -6.28 11.32 -18.05
CA LEU A 23 -5.80 9.98 -17.73
C LEU A 23 -6.52 8.93 -18.60
N SER A 24 -5.76 8.04 -19.22
CA SER A 24 -6.27 6.87 -19.94
C SER A 24 -6.57 5.72 -18.98
N ALA A 25 -7.40 4.76 -19.40
CA ALA A 25 -7.55 3.51 -18.67
C ALA A 25 -6.19 2.78 -18.58
N GLY A 26 -5.82 2.32 -17.38
CA GLY A 26 -4.54 1.66 -17.15
C GLY A 26 -4.26 1.44 -15.66
N VAL A 27 -3.12 0.79 -15.37
CA VAL A 27 -2.62 0.57 -14.02
C VAL A 27 -1.57 1.64 -13.71
N TYR A 28 -1.78 2.36 -12.60
CA TYR A 28 -0.89 3.41 -12.11
C TYR A 28 -0.44 3.05 -10.70
N ASP A 29 0.79 3.45 -10.36
CA ASP A 29 1.31 3.20 -9.02
C ASP A 29 0.93 4.36 -8.10
N LEU A 30 0.59 4.06 -6.84
CA LEU A 30 0.28 5.08 -5.86
C LEU A 30 1.55 5.39 -5.05
N PRO A 31 2.05 6.64 -5.07
CA PRO A 31 3.26 7.01 -4.34
C PRO A 31 3.03 7.12 -2.83
N MET A 32 1.77 7.17 -2.38
CA MET A 32 1.38 7.23 -0.96
C MET A 32 1.94 8.44 -0.20
N ILE A 33 2.09 9.57 -0.88
CA ILE A 33 2.62 10.84 -0.37
C ILE A 33 1.55 11.93 -0.18
N GLY A 34 0.35 11.78 -0.74
CA GLY A 34 -0.74 12.77 -0.70
C GLY A 34 -2.09 12.18 -0.26
N ALA A 35 -3.18 12.74 -0.81
CA ALA A 35 -4.55 12.34 -0.45
C ALA A 35 -4.85 10.87 -0.76
N GLU A 36 -4.16 10.28 -1.74
CA GLU A 36 -4.33 8.87 -2.10
C GLU A 36 -4.05 7.92 -0.94
N ARG A 37 -3.10 8.28 -0.07
CA ARG A 37 -2.81 7.49 1.13
C ARG A 37 -3.99 7.52 2.10
N LEU A 38 -4.63 8.68 2.26
CA LEU A 38 -5.78 8.84 3.14
C LEU A 38 -6.98 8.05 2.62
N ASP A 39 -7.24 8.10 1.31
CA ASP A 39 -8.29 7.31 0.67
C ASP A 39 -8.10 5.81 0.88
N VAL A 40 -6.88 5.32 0.67
CA VAL A 40 -6.57 3.90 0.88
C VAL A 40 -6.77 3.51 2.35
N LEU A 41 -6.33 4.35 3.29
CA LEU A 41 -6.52 4.10 4.72
C LEU A 41 -8.00 4.14 5.11
N TYR A 42 -8.76 5.08 4.56
CA TYR A 42 -10.21 5.19 4.73
C TYR A 42 -10.91 3.93 4.24
N LEU A 43 -10.63 3.47 3.02
CA LEU A 43 -11.19 2.24 2.48
C LEU A 43 -10.80 1.01 3.30
N CYS A 44 -9.54 0.92 3.72
CA CYS A 44 -9.07 -0.16 4.59
C CYS A 44 -9.81 -0.17 5.94
N SER A 45 -10.08 0.99 6.53
CA SER A 45 -10.81 1.09 7.80
C SER A 45 -12.26 0.61 7.66
N ILE A 46 -12.95 0.99 6.58
CA ILE A 46 -14.30 0.50 6.25
C ILE A 46 -14.30 -1.03 6.11
N LEU A 47 -13.36 -1.56 5.31
CA LEU A 47 -13.26 -3.01 5.07
C LEU A 47 -12.91 -3.81 6.34
N GLN A 48 -12.25 -3.18 7.30
CA GLN A 48 -11.93 -3.78 8.61
C GLN A 48 -13.02 -3.57 9.66
N GLY A 49 -14.12 -2.87 9.34
CA GLY A 49 -15.18 -2.53 10.29
C GLY A 49 -14.74 -1.56 11.39
N ARG A 50 -13.73 -0.72 11.11
CA ARG A 50 -13.21 0.30 12.02
C ARG A 50 -13.80 1.68 11.66
N GLU A 51 -13.77 2.60 12.61
CA GLU A 51 -14.15 3.99 12.37
C GLU A 51 -13.14 4.64 11.42
N PRO A 52 -13.59 5.19 10.27
CA PRO A 52 -12.68 5.81 9.33
C PRO A 52 -12.18 7.15 9.85
N ALA A 53 -10.87 7.36 9.76
CA ALA A 53 -10.30 8.66 10.08
C ALA A 53 -10.58 9.65 8.95
N THR A 54 -11.34 10.71 9.24
CA THR A 54 -11.53 11.84 8.32
C THR A 54 -10.37 12.81 8.41
N PHE A 55 -9.58 12.91 7.34
CA PHE A 55 -8.55 13.93 7.16
C PHE A 55 -8.74 14.58 5.79
N ILE A 56 -8.58 15.91 5.73
CA ILE A 56 -8.73 16.67 4.49
C ILE A 56 -7.33 17.04 4.01
N CYS A 57 -6.90 16.46 2.89
CA CYS A 57 -5.67 16.86 2.20
C CYS A 57 -6.00 17.90 1.12
N LEU A 58 -5.47 19.11 1.27
CA LEU A 58 -5.75 20.23 0.35
C LEU A 58 -5.10 20.07 -1.02
N GLU A 59 -4.10 19.21 -1.14
CA GLU A 59 -3.34 19.07 -2.38
C GLU A 59 -3.95 18.05 -3.32
N GLY A 60 -4.85 17.16 -2.89
CA GLY A 60 -5.42 16.08 -3.72
C GLY A 60 -4.48 14.88 -3.94
N PRO A 61 -4.93 13.83 -4.64
CA PRO A 61 -4.18 12.59 -4.81
C PRO A 61 -3.11 12.69 -5.91
N PHE A 62 -2.05 11.92 -5.74
CA PHE A 62 -0.97 11.77 -6.72
C PHE A 62 -0.90 10.34 -7.25
N LEU A 63 -0.52 10.21 -8.52
CA LEU A 63 -0.16 8.95 -9.16
C LEU A 63 1.32 9.00 -9.53
N ASN A 64 1.96 7.85 -9.50
CA ASN A 64 3.29 7.65 -10.06
C ASN A 64 3.15 6.97 -11.43
N TYR A 65 3.77 7.54 -12.45
CA TYR A 65 3.83 6.99 -13.79
C TYR A 65 5.19 7.26 -14.41
N LYS A 66 5.95 6.18 -14.67
CA LYS A 66 7.35 6.24 -15.11
C LYS A 66 8.20 6.98 -14.06
N ASP A 67 8.95 8.01 -14.47
CA ASP A 67 9.86 8.77 -13.59
C ASP A 67 9.21 10.06 -13.05
N GLY A 68 7.88 10.12 -12.96
CA GLY A 68 7.17 11.36 -12.61
C GLY A 68 5.88 11.16 -11.82
N PHE A 69 5.49 12.22 -11.11
CA PHE A 69 4.23 12.30 -10.40
C PHE A 69 3.17 13.01 -11.24
N ILE A 70 1.99 12.42 -11.32
CA ILE A 70 0.80 13.02 -11.92
C ILE A 70 -0.10 13.45 -10.77
N HIS A 71 -0.47 14.73 -10.77
CA HIS A 71 -1.44 15.25 -9.81
C HIS A 71 -2.86 15.12 -10.37
N ILE A 72 -3.79 14.56 -9.60
CA ILE A 72 -5.18 14.41 -10.04
C ILE A 72 -5.97 15.67 -9.67
N ILE A 73 -6.61 16.23 -10.70
CA ILE A 73 -7.45 17.41 -10.61
C ILE A 73 -8.79 17.14 -11.27
N GLU A 74 -9.82 17.86 -10.83
CA GLU A 74 -11.19 17.77 -11.31
C GLU A 74 -11.66 19.12 -11.86
N PRO A 75 -12.44 19.14 -12.94
CA PRO A 75 -12.94 20.39 -13.49
C PRO A 75 -14.05 20.96 -12.60
N PHE A 76 -14.12 22.28 -12.48
CA PHE A 76 -15.26 22.94 -11.82
C PHE A 76 -16.58 22.69 -12.54
N ASN A 77 -16.52 22.50 -13.86
CA ASN A 77 -17.66 22.15 -14.69
C ASN A 77 -17.22 21.23 -15.83
N ASP A 78 -17.65 19.97 -15.79
CA ASP A 78 -17.31 18.95 -16.80
C ASP A 78 -17.72 19.37 -18.22
N ASP A 79 -18.85 20.07 -18.38
CA ASP A 79 -19.39 20.45 -19.71
C ASP A 79 -18.54 21.50 -20.42
N ASN A 80 -17.76 22.26 -19.65
CA ASN A 80 -16.90 23.34 -20.15
C ASN A 80 -15.57 22.83 -20.70
N ILE A 81 -15.15 21.62 -20.33
CA ILE A 81 -13.83 21.09 -20.67
C ILE A 81 -13.95 20.09 -21.81
N GLU A 82 -13.24 20.34 -22.90
CA GLU A 82 -13.16 19.39 -24.02
C GLU A 82 -11.76 19.24 -24.57
N TRP A 83 -11.52 18.16 -25.31
CA TRP A 83 -10.29 18.01 -26.08
C TRP A 83 -10.48 18.63 -27.46
N LYS A 84 -9.70 19.67 -27.77
CA LYS A 84 -9.75 20.37 -29.05
C LYS A 84 -8.45 20.21 -29.82
N VAL A 85 -8.57 20.08 -31.15
CA VAL A 85 -7.44 20.03 -32.07
C VAL A 85 -7.60 21.17 -33.08
N ASP A 86 -6.76 22.19 -32.99
CA ASP A 86 -6.66 23.22 -34.02
C ASP A 86 -5.57 22.81 -35.00
N PHE A 87 -5.98 22.47 -36.24
CA PHE A 87 -5.11 21.97 -37.30
C PHE A 87 -3.93 22.92 -37.56
N GLY A 88 -2.78 22.59 -36.95
CA GLY A 88 -1.49 23.27 -37.15
C GLY A 88 -1.00 24.16 -35.99
N VAL A 89 -1.78 24.36 -34.91
CA VAL A 89 -1.41 25.32 -33.85
C VAL A 89 -1.23 24.64 -32.49
N LYS A 90 -2.24 23.94 -31.99
CA LYS A 90 -2.22 23.30 -30.67
C LYS A 90 -3.30 22.21 -30.59
N SER A 91 -2.99 21.11 -29.93
CA SER A 91 -3.96 20.10 -29.50
C SER A 91 -3.87 19.96 -27.99
N GLY A 92 -5.01 19.94 -27.31
CA GLY A 92 -5.02 19.88 -25.85
C GLY A 92 -6.41 20.04 -25.25
N LEU A 93 -6.44 20.11 -23.92
CA LEU A 93 -7.65 20.49 -23.19
C LEU A 93 -8.00 21.95 -23.46
N PHE A 94 -9.28 22.24 -23.64
CA PHE A 94 -9.82 23.54 -23.99
C PHE A 94 -10.99 23.86 -23.06
N ASP A 95 -10.97 25.07 -22.49
CA ASP A 95 -12.07 25.59 -21.68
C ASP A 95 -13.00 26.42 -22.58
N LYS A 96 -14.24 25.97 -22.76
CA LYS A 96 -15.28 26.65 -23.54
C LYS A 96 -15.72 27.97 -22.92
N ALA A 97 -15.70 28.09 -21.60
CA ALA A 97 -16.17 29.28 -20.91
C ALA A 97 -15.18 30.44 -21.07
N GLN A 98 -13.89 30.14 -21.00
CA GLN A 98 -12.82 31.13 -21.20
C GLN A 98 -12.33 31.22 -22.66
N ASN A 99 -12.74 30.26 -23.50
CA ASN A 99 -12.36 30.15 -24.90
C ASN A 99 -10.83 30.10 -25.12
N GLU A 100 -10.14 29.31 -24.28
CA GLU A 100 -8.67 29.16 -24.32
C GLU A 100 -8.22 27.72 -24.07
N PHE A 101 -7.01 27.39 -24.54
CA PHE A 101 -6.37 26.11 -24.23
C PHE A 101 -5.80 26.11 -22.82
N ILE A 102 -5.95 24.98 -22.13
CA ILE A 102 -5.51 24.83 -20.75
C ILE A 102 -4.06 24.33 -20.71
N ASP A 103 -3.25 24.98 -19.89
CA ASP A 103 -1.86 24.67 -19.61
C ASP A 103 -1.50 24.95 -18.14
N GLU A 104 -0.23 24.81 -17.81
CA GLU A 104 0.33 24.97 -16.46
C GLU A 104 0.09 26.36 -15.82
N ASN A 105 -0.28 27.38 -16.59
CA ASN A 105 -0.48 28.74 -16.08
C ASN A 105 -1.95 29.08 -15.81
N ASN A 106 -2.90 28.40 -16.46
CA ASN A 106 -4.33 28.67 -16.32
C ASN A 106 -5.17 27.49 -15.83
N TYR A 107 -4.59 26.30 -15.61
CA TYR A 107 -5.36 25.14 -15.12
C TYR A 107 -6.12 25.40 -13.81
N ASN A 108 -5.61 26.27 -12.94
CA ASN A 108 -6.21 26.60 -11.66
C ASN A 108 -7.52 27.40 -11.75
N THR A 109 -7.86 27.96 -12.92
CA THR A 109 -9.17 28.61 -13.14
C THR A 109 -10.24 27.61 -13.57
N ALA A 110 -9.83 26.52 -14.22
CA ALA A 110 -10.71 25.49 -14.76
C ALA A 110 -10.84 24.26 -13.85
N PHE A 111 -9.83 23.99 -13.02
CA PHE A 111 -9.70 22.78 -12.21
C PHE A 111 -9.40 23.04 -10.74
N TYR A 112 -9.79 22.10 -9.88
CA TYR A 112 -9.44 22.02 -8.47
C TYR A 112 -8.82 20.64 -8.14
N PRO A 113 -8.05 20.50 -7.05
CA PRO A 113 -7.54 19.20 -6.62
C PRO A 113 -8.68 18.22 -6.38
N ALA A 114 -8.56 16.98 -6.88
CA ALA A 114 -9.55 15.96 -6.61
C ALA A 114 -9.62 15.66 -5.10
N ASP A 115 -10.83 15.43 -4.58
CA ASP A 115 -11.01 15.08 -3.16
C ASP A 115 -10.52 13.64 -2.87
N GLY A 116 -10.47 12.80 -3.91
CA GLY A 116 -9.96 11.44 -3.82
C GLY A 116 -9.79 10.74 -5.17
N LEU A 117 -9.48 9.45 -5.15
CA LEU A 117 -9.20 8.63 -6.33
C LEU A 117 -10.46 8.24 -7.16
N ARG A 118 -11.67 8.63 -6.73
CA ARG A 118 -12.97 8.25 -7.34
C ARG A 118 -13.17 6.72 -7.44
N GLU A 119 -13.93 6.26 -8.44
CA GLU A 119 -14.19 4.85 -8.72
C GLU A 119 -12.95 4.20 -9.38
N VAL A 120 -12.09 3.61 -8.56
CA VAL A 120 -10.91 2.86 -8.98
C VAL A 120 -10.88 1.49 -8.35
N GLU A 121 -10.26 0.54 -9.06
CA GLU A 121 -9.96 -0.78 -8.52
C GLU A 121 -8.51 -0.83 -8.05
N PHE A 122 -8.30 -1.19 -6.78
CA PHE A 122 -6.96 -1.36 -6.24
C PHE A 122 -6.43 -2.74 -6.59
N VAL A 123 -5.38 -2.76 -7.41
CA VAL A 123 -4.68 -3.98 -7.80
C VAL A 123 -3.30 -3.99 -7.17
N PHE A 124 -2.99 -5.05 -6.44
CA PHE A 124 -1.64 -5.28 -5.94
C PHE A 124 -0.82 -5.98 -7.02
N ARG A 125 0.25 -5.33 -7.48
CA ARG A 125 1.22 -5.97 -8.36
C ARG A 125 2.01 -7.02 -7.59
N ARG A 126 2.38 -8.10 -8.28
CA ARG A 126 3.18 -9.18 -7.71
C ARG A 126 4.47 -8.68 -7.06
N GLU A 127 5.20 -7.80 -7.75
CA GLU A 127 6.42 -7.14 -7.24
C GLU A 127 6.20 -6.40 -5.92
N ASN A 128 5.04 -5.77 -5.72
CA ASN A 128 4.70 -5.07 -4.49
C ASN A 128 4.31 -6.04 -3.37
N ILE A 129 3.67 -7.16 -3.70
CA ILE A 129 3.38 -8.23 -2.74
C ILE A 129 4.69 -8.88 -2.27
N GLU A 130 5.58 -9.21 -3.19
CA GLU A 130 6.91 -9.77 -2.88
C GLU A 130 7.74 -8.80 -2.04
N ALA A 131 7.73 -7.50 -2.36
CA ALA A 131 8.39 -6.47 -1.55
C ALA A 131 7.79 -6.35 -0.15
N PHE A 132 6.45 -6.42 -0.02
CA PHE A 132 5.78 -6.42 1.27
C PHE A 132 6.16 -7.66 2.08
N GLU A 133 6.11 -8.85 1.50
CA GLU A 133 6.52 -10.10 2.16
C GLU A 133 7.97 -10.04 2.66
N ASN A 134 8.90 -9.52 1.84
CA ASN A 134 10.29 -9.33 2.22
C ASN A 134 10.44 -8.32 3.38
N SER A 135 9.71 -7.20 3.35
CA SER A 135 9.76 -6.22 4.44
C SER A 135 9.32 -6.80 5.79
N GLN A 136 8.39 -7.77 5.79
CA GLN A 136 7.93 -8.42 7.02
C GLN A 136 8.93 -9.45 7.57
N ILE A 137 9.85 -9.93 6.74
CA ILE A 137 10.98 -10.76 7.17
C ILE A 137 12.06 -9.88 7.80
N GLU A 138 12.29 -8.69 7.25
CA GLU A 138 13.29 -7.73 7.74
C GLU A 138 12.82 -6.95 8.99
N GLU A 139 11.51 -6.70 9.17
CA GLU A 139 10.90 -6.05 10.34
C GLU A 139 10.63 -7.03 11.52
N ALA A 140 10.97 -8.31 11.40
CA ALA A 140 11.00 -9.18 12.56
C ALA A 140 12.14 -8.68 13.46
N ASP A 141 11.77 -8.09 14.61
CA ASP A 141 12.61 -7.61 15.71
C ASP A 141 14.07 -8.07 15.63
N GLU A 142 15.03 -7.15 15.83
CA GLU A 142 16.46 -7.42 15.98
C GLU A 142 16.79 -8.51 17.04
N ASP A 143 15.80 -8.99 17.80
CA ASP A 143 15.89 -10.06 18.81
C ASP A 143 15.40 -11.45 18.33
N VAL A 144 14.77 -11.57 17.14
CA VAL A 144 14.29 -12.86 16.61
C VAL A 144 15.16 -13.26 15.42
N THR A 145 16.29 -13.90 15.72
CA THR A 145 17.19 -14.54 14.74
C THR A 145 16.56 -15.81 14.15
N VAL A 146 15.39 -15.68 13.52
CA VAL A 146 14.74 -16.76 12.78
C VAL A 146 15.33 -16.75 11.37
N THR A 147 16.27 -17.67 11.13
CA THR A 147 16.91 -17.84 9.83
C THR A 147 16.24 -18.98 9.07
N LEU A 148 16.31 -18.94 7.73
CA LEU A 148 15.81 -20.04 6.88
C LEU A 148 16.46 -21.38 7.27
N ASP A 149 17.76 -21.38 7.55
CA ASP A 149 18.48 -22.56 7.99
C ASP A 149 17.96 -23.08 9.34
N GLY A 150 17.65 -22.18 10.27
CA GLY A 150 17.01 -22.54 11.55
C GLY A 150 15.60 -23.11 11.37
N CYS A 151 14.80 -22.55 10.45
CA CYS A 151 13.49 -23.11 10.08
C CYS A 151 13.63 -24.53 9.51
N LEU A 152 14.59 -24.76 8.61
CA LEU A 152 14.87 -26.07 8.02
C LEU A 152 15.35 -27.07 9.08
N GLU A 153 16.16 -26.61 10.05
CA GLU A 153 16.61 -27.43 11.18
C GLU A 153 15.44 -27.82 12.09
N VAL A 154 14.53 -26.89 12.41
CA VAL A 154 13.32 -27.15 13.20
C VAL A 154 12.39 -28.13 12.49
N ILE A 155 12.13 -27.94 11.19
CA ILE A 155 11.32 -28.85 10.38
C ILE A 155 11.96 -30.24 10.32
N GLY A 156 13.27 -30.30 10.07
CA GLY A 156 14.02 -31.56 10.04
C GLY A 156 13.96 -32.30 11.39
N SER A 157 14.07 -31.55 12.49
CA SER A 157 13.99 -32.08 13.85
C SER A 157 12.57 -32.56 14.20
N MET A 158 11.55 -31.84 13.74
CA MET A 158 10.15 -32.24 13.88
C MET A 158 9.84 -33.52 13.09
N LEU A 159 10.30 -33.62 11.84
CA LEU A 159 10.13 -34.81 11.01
C LEU A 159 10.85 -36.02 11.61
N ASP A 160 12.06 -35.83 12.16
CA ASP A 160 12.82 -36.87 12.83
C ASP A 160 12.11 -37.35 14.12
N ALA A 161 11.63 -36.42 14.95
CA ALA A 161 10.87 -36.72 16.16
C ALA A 161 9.57 -37.50 15.84
N LEU A 162 8.84 -37.10 14.79
CA LEU A 162 7.61 -37.76 14.36
C LEU A 162 7.88 -39.15 13.75
N LYS A 163 8.93 -39.29 12.94
CA LYS A 163 9.26 -40.55 12.24
C LYS A 163 9.83 -41.61 13.16
N ASN A 164 10.69 -41.19 14.09
CA ASN A 164 11.46 -42.09 14.95
C ASN A 164 10.88 -42.16 16.38
N THR A 165 9.64 -41.72 16.58
CA THR A 165 8.94 -41.89 17.85
C THR A 165 8.64 -43.37 18.13
N PRO A 166 8.89 -43.88 19.35
CA PRO A 166 8.51 -45.24 19.72
C PRO A 166 6.98 -45.42 19.79
N SER A 167 6.21 -44.34 19.94
CA SER A 167 4.76 -44.37 20.09
C SER A 167 4.03 -43.91 18.82
N LYS A 168 3.73 -44.85 17.91
CA LYS A 168 3.03 -44.58 16.64
C LYS A 168 1.57 -44.06 16.78
N GLY A 169 1.04 -43.98 18.00
CA GLY A 169 -0.32 -43.49 18.30
C GLY A 169 -0.38 -42.32 19.28
N LYS A 170 0.75 -41.67 19.58
CA LYS A 170 0.80 -40.52 20.50
C LYS A 170 0.11 -39.32 19.86
N ARG A 171 -0.85 -38.72 20.59
CA ARG A 171 -1.45 -37.44 20.20
C ARG A 171 -0.42 -36.35 20.48
N TRP A 172 0.02 -35.67 19.44
CA TRP A 172 1.03 -34.63 19.54
C TRP A 172 0.40 -33.31 19.98
N THR A 173 0.90 -32.77 21.09
CA THR A 173 0.71 -31.37 21.49
C THR A 173 2.00 -30.60 21.19
N GLN A 174 1.93 -29.28 21.07
CA GLN A 174 3.11 -28.44 20.84
C GLN A 174 4.20 -28.70 21.90
N ASP A 175 3.83 -28.77 23.18
CA ASP A 175 4.78 -29.07 24.26
C ASP A 175 5.35 -30.49 24.19
N ALA A 176 4.52 -31.49 23.89
CA ALA A 176 4.99 -32.87 23.77
C ALA A 176 5.96 -33.06 22.58
N LEU A 177 5.75 -32.31 21.50
CA LEU A 177 6.61 -32.32 20.32
C LEU A 177 7.91 -31.54 20.59
N LYS A 178 7.82 -30.37 21.22
CA LYS A 178 8.97 -29.55 21.63
C LYS A 178 9.93 -30.33 22.51
N ASN A 179 9.41 -31.00 23.54
CA ASN A 179 10.23 -31.79 24.46
C ASN A 179 10.90 -32.95 23.73
N GLU A 180 10.17 -33.66 22.86
CA GLU A 180 10.74 -34.76 22.06
C GLU A 180 11.84 -34.27 21.09
N MET A 181 11.68 -33.08 20.51
CA MET A 181 12.68 -32.48 19.62
C MET A 181 13.94 -32.07 20.40
N ALA A 182 13.78 -31.42 21.56
CA ALA A 182 14.89 -31.00 22.41
C ALA A 182 15.63 -32.20 23.03
N ASP A 183 14.92 -33.28 23.38
CA ASP A 183 15.52 -34.50 23.94
C ASP A 183 16.37 -35.25 22.91
N ARG A 184 16.03 -35.15 21.61
CA ARG A 184 16.73 -35.86 20.52
C ARG A 184 17.87 -35.06 19.90
N ARG A 185 17.80 -33.73 19.94
CA ARG A 185 18.84 -32.84 19.40
C ARG A 185 19.18 -31.73 20.37
N SER A 186 20.43 -31.70 20.80
CA SER A 186 20.97 -30.68 21.70
C SER A 186 21.24 -29.32 21.04
N SER A 187 21.11 -29.21 19.71
CA SER A 187 21.37 -27.97 18.97
C SER A 187 20.24 -26.94 19.13
N LEU A 188 19.02 -27.38 19.44
CA LEU A 188 17.86 -26.51 19.57
C LEU A 188 17.37 -26.49 21.02
N SER A 189 17.40 -25.32 21.65
CA SER A 189 16.78 -25.13 22.96
C SER A 189 15.26 -25.12 22.85
N THR A 190 14.56 -25.53 23.91
CA THR A 190 13.09 -25.46 23.97
C THR A 190 12.57 -24.04 23.72
N ARG A 191 13.29 -23.02 24.20
CA ARG A 191 12.95 -21.61 23.95
C ARG A 191 13.05 -21.25 22.48
N SER A 192 14.14 -21.65 21.81
CA SER A 192 14.31 -21.41 20.38
C SER A 192 13.18 -22.03 19.57
N ILE A 193 12.78 -23.28 19.89
CA ILE A 193 11.68 -23.97 19.22
C ILE A 193 10.35 -23.22 19.39
N ASP A 194 10.07 -22.67 20.58
CA ASP A 194 8.86 -21.86 20.82
C ASP A 194 8.86 -20.58 19.98
N ASP A 195 10.01 -19.91 19.84
CA ASP A 195 10.13 -18.70 19.01
C ASP A 195 9.81 -19.00 17.54
N TYR A 196 10.32 -20.13 17.00
CA TYR A 196 9.99 -20.58 15.64
C TYR A 196 8.51 -20.95 15.48
N PHE A 197 7.89 -21.63 16.46
CA PHE A 197 6.47 -21.98 16.39
C PHE A 197 5.57 -20.74 16.43
N LEU A 198 5.88 -19.77 17.30
CA LEU A 198 5.15 -18.50 17.38
C LEU A 198 5.22 -17.74 16.06
N TRP A 199 6.41 -17.69 15.45
CA TRP A 199 6.59 -17.07 14.13
C TRP A 199 5.76 -17.77 13.05
N LEU A 200 5.79 -19.10 12.99
CA LEU A 200 5.03 -19.89 12.02
C LEU A 200 3.52 -19.70 12.17
N ILE A 201 3.01 -19.64 13.41
CA ILE A 201 1.61 -19.35 13.70
C ILE A 201 1.24 -17.92 13.27
N LYS A 202 2.12 -16.94 13.51
CA LYS A 202 1.91 -15.54 13.10
C LYS A 202 1.80 -15.43 11.57
N VAL A 203 2.72 -16.06 10.84
CA VAL A 203 2.72 -16.09 9.37
C VAL A 203 1.49 -16.80 8.83
N ILE A 204 1.14 -18.00 9.34
CA ILE A 204 -0.06 -18.73 8.91
C ILE A 204 -1.32 -17.92 9.16
N ASN A 205 -1.47 -17.31 10.34
CA ASN A 205 -2.64 -16.48 10.64
C ASN A 205 -2.73 -15.24 9.75
N GLN A 206 -1.60 -14.65 9.36
CA GLN A 206 -1.58 -13.53 8.41
C GLN A 206 -1.96 -13.99 7.00
N LEU A 207 -1.42 -15.11 6.52
CA LEU A 207 -1.79 -15.70 5.23
C LEU A 207 -3.27 -16.12 5.18
N VAL A 208 -3.80 -16.70 6.25
CA VAL A 208 -5.22 -17.04 6.38
C VAL A 208 -6.08 -15.77 6.39
N ASN A 209 -5.67 -14.72 7.08
CA ASN A 209 -6.37 -13.43 7.06
C ASN A 209 -6.34 -12.76 5.68
N LEU A 210 -5.22 -12.87 4.95
CA LEU A 210 -5.11 -12.40 3.57
C LEU A 210 -6.03 -13.20 2.64
N ALA A 211 -6.00 -14.54 2.73
CA ALA A 211 -6.80 -15.44 1.91
C ALA A 211 -8.31 -15.37 2.20
N THR A 212 -8.70 -15.11 3.45
CA THR A 212 -10.12 -14.97 3.83
C THR A 212 -10.68 -13.58 3.52
N LYS A 213 -9.82 -12.54 3.43
CA LYS A 213 -10.24 -11.18 3.06
C LYS A 213 -10.16 -10.91 1.56
N THR A 214 -9.47 -11.73 0.78
CA THR A 214 -9.48 -11.67 -0.69
C THR A 214 -10.46 -12.68 -1.25
N HIS A 215 -11.68 -12.23 -1.54
CA HIS A 215 -12.48 -12.87 -2.59
C HIS A 215 -11.71 -12.70 -3.92
N PHE A 216 -10.87 -13.68 -4.24
CA PHE A 216 -10.21 -13.77 -5.55
C PHE A 216 -11.28 -13.99 -6.63
N SER A 217 -11.57 -12.95 -7.39
CA SER A 217 -12.12 -13.09 -8.74
C SER A 217 -10.93 -13.16 -9.70
N LEU A 218 -10.58 -14.37 -10.13
CA LEU A 218 -9.76 -14.57 -11.32
C LEU A 218 -10.64 -14.27 -12.54
N ARG A 219 -10.44 -13.10 -13.15
CA ARG A 219 -10.73 -12.84 -14.56
C ARG A 219 -9.60 -12.05 -15.18
#